data_AF-A0A2R6KVL8-F1
#
_entry.id   AF-A0A2R6KVL8-F1
#
_cell.length_a   1.000
_cell.length_b   1.000
_cell.length_c   1.000
_cell.angle_alpha   90.00
_cell.angle_beta   90.00
_cell.angle_gamma   90.00
#
_symmetry.space_group_name_H-M   'P 1'
#
loop_
_entity.id
_entity.type
_entity.pdbx_description
1 polymer ?
#
loop_
_entity_poly.entity_id
_entity_poly.type
_entity_poly.pdbx_seq_one_letter_code
_entity_poly.pdbx_strand_id
1 'polypeptide(L)'
;MVALTAVALVLGGAVLLFSGAALSVYGVALLGAVVGGSGGYLVGPTLGGLLGFEGVVALAVTVAVGAIAGVVATYALLSLAIAAVSFVVGTFLGLVAIAPVLVNGPGFLVYPVALLIGLGTAFLGMIMTKSTMILVTSAAGATLVSRSVTVADFTAAGAELALDPLLFDVTAPLFLGLFALGVLSQFGLFKLGYVTKLVGLLPGASVFRDRGEAEGR
;
A
#
# COMPACT_ATOMS: atom_id res chain seq x y z
N MET A 1 -9.89 2.16 -30.36
CA MET A 1 -10.90 2.32 -29.29
C MET A 1 -10.18 2.06 -27.97
N VAL A 2 -10.18 3.01 -27.03
CA VAL A 2 -9.53 2.77 -25.72
C VAL A 2 -10.41 1.79 -24.97
N ALA A 3 -9.88 0.61 -24.65
CA ALA A 3 -10.62 -0.38 -23.88
C ALA A 3 -10.95 0.21 -22.50
N LEU A 4 -12.20 0.09 -22.06
CA LEU A 4 -12.69 0.59 -20.76
C LEU A 4 -11.80 0.11 -19.59
N THR A 5 -11.24 -1.10 -19.72
CA THR A 5 -10.30 -1.72 -18.79
C THR A 5 -9.00 -0.94 -18.63
N ALA A 6 -8.44 -0.39 -19.71
CA ALA A 6 -7.23 0.42 -19.66
C ALA A 6 -7.48 1.75 -18.94
N VAL A 7 -8.64 2.37 -19.16
CA VAL A 7 -9.05 3.59 -18.44
C VAL A 7 -9.25 3.29 -16.96
N ALA A 8 -9.92 2.19 -16.63
CA ALA A 8 -10.15 1.76 -15.25
C ALA A 8 -8.84 1.46 -14.50
N LEU A 9 -7.86 0.82 -15.14
CA LEU A 9 -6.55 0.57 -14.54
C LEU A 9 -5.76 1.86 -14.29
N VAL A 10 -5.78 2.81 -15.23
CA VAL A 10 -5.11 4.09 -15.04
C VAL A 10 -5.76 4.89 -13.91
N LEU A 11 -7.10 4.95 -13.87
CA LEU A 11 -7.84 5.62 -12.80
C LEU A 11 -7.64 4.94 -11.44
N GLY A 12 -7.71 3.60 -11.40
CA GLY A 12 -7.43 2.82 -10.20
C GLY A 12 -5.98 3.01 -9.72
N GLY A 13 -5.04 3.05 -10.66
CA GLY A 13 -3.63 3.38 -10.42
C GLY A 13 -3.46 4.77 -9.83
N ALA A 14 -4.17 5.77 -10.33
CA ALA A 14 -4.13 7.13 -9.80
C ALA A 14 -4.66 7.19 -8.36
N VAL A 15 -5.77 6.50 -8.07
CA VAL A 15 -6.31 6.39 -6.70
C VAL A 15 -5.31 5.70 -5.78
N LEU A 16 -4.69 4.59 -6.23
CA LEU A 16 -3.63 3.89 -5.49
C LEU A 16 -2.41 4.79 -5.25
N LEU A 17 -2.01 5.57 -6.25
CA LEU A 17 -0.85 6.46 -6.19
C LEU A 17 -1.02 7.54 -5.13
N PHE A 18 -2.21 8.11 -4.98
CA PHE A 18 -2.46 9.24 -4.08
C PHE A 18 -3.11 8.86 -2.75
N SER A 19 -3.82 7.75 -2.69
CA SER A 19 -4.64 7.36 -1.54
C SER A 19 -4.49 5.88 -1.16
N GLY A 20 -3.59 5.14 -1.81
CA GLY A 20 -3.50 3.69 -1.66
C GLY A 20 -3.23 3.23 -0.23
N ALA A 21 -2.30 3.85 0.50
CA ALA A 21 -2.04 3.46 1.89
C ALA A 21 -3.25 3.72 2.81
N ALA A 22 -3.92 4.86 2.67
CA ALA A 22 -5.12 5.15 3.45
C ALA A 22 -6.26 4.17 3.08
N LEU A 23 -6.50 3.97 1.79
CA LEU A 23 -7.55 3.08 1.28
C LEU A 23 -7.31 1.63 1.72
N SER A 24 -6.05 1.19 1.78
CA SER A 24 -5.68 -0.15 2.24
C SER A 24 -5.99 -0.34 3.73
N VAL A 25 -5.63 0.62 4.59
CA VAL A 25 -5.92 0.50 6.03
C VAL A 25 -7.42 0.52 6.31
N TYR A 26 -8.15 1.49 5.74
CA TYR A 26 -9.58 1.62 5.98
C TYR A 26 -10.39 0.52 5.30
N GLY A 27 -9.99 0.10 4.09
CA GLY A 27 -10.64 -0.98 3.36
C GLY A 27 -10.48 -2.33 4.06
N VAL A 28 -9.27 -2.65 4.51
CA VAL A 28 -9.00 -3.89 5.26
C VAL A 28 -9.68 -3.86 6.62
N ALA A 29 -9.69 -2.73 7.32
CA ALA A 29 -10.43 -2.59 8.57
C ALA A 29 -11.94 -2.77 8.37
N LEU A 30 -12.53 -2.20 7.33
CA LEU A 30 -13.95 -2.34 7.03
C LEU A 30 -14.30 -3.79 6.67
N LEU A 31 -13.47 -4.46 5.86
CA LEU A 31 -13.61 -5.90 5.59
C LEU A 31 -13.55 -6.71 6.88
N GLY A 32 -12.57 -6.42 7.74
CA GLY A 32 -12.45 -7.04 9.05
C GLY A 32 -13.67 -6.83 9.94
N ALA A 33 -14.24 -5.62 9.95
CA ALA A 33 -15.44 -5.30 10.70
C ALA A 33 -16.67 -6.06 10.17
N VAL A 34 -16.82 -6.17 8.86
CA VAL A 34 -17.94 -6.90 8.22
C VAL A 34 -17.82 -8.40 8.49
N VAL A 35 -16.63 -8.98 8.29
CA VAL A 35 -16.40 -10.42 8.51
C VAL A 35 -16.47 -10.76 10.00
N GLY A 36 -15.84 -9.97 10.86
CA GLY A 36 -15.90 -10.17 12.31
C GLY A 36 -17.30 -9.93 12.88
N GLY A 37 -18.00 -8.90 12.43
CA GLY A 37 -19.36 -8.59 12.84
C GLY A 37 -20.37 -9.65 12.40
N SER A 38 -20.21 -10.19 11.19
CA SER A 38 -21.01 -11.34 10.74
C SER A 38 -20.69 -12.60 11.54
N GLY A 39 -19.43 -12.84 11.91
CA GLY A 39 -19.07 -13.86 12.89
C GLY A 39 -19.77 -13.65 14.25
N GLY A 40 -19.72 -12.44 14.80
CA GLY A 40 -20.38 -12.08 16.06
C GLY A 40 -21.90 -12.29 16.01
N TYR A 41 -22.54 -12.02 14.88
CA TYR A 41 -23.96 -12.29 14.65
C TYR A 41 -24.31 -13.77 14.74
N LEU A 42 -23.48 -14.64 14.14
CA LEU A 42 -23.73 -16.09 14.11
C LEU A 42 -23.59 -16.74 15.49
N VAL A 43 -22.64 -16.28 16.30
CA VAL A 43 -22.35 -16.87 17.62
C VAL A 43 -23.14 -16.19 18.75
N GLY A 44 -23.70 -15.01 18.48
CA GLY A 44 -24.41 -14.17 19.43
C GLY A 44 -25.55 -14.83 20.20
N PRO A 45 -26.49 -15.56 19.54
CA PRO A 45 -27.59 -16.24 20.22
C PRO A 45 -27.11 -17.31 21.22
N THR A 46 -26.08 -18.07 20.85
CA THR A 46 -25.46 -19.10 21.70
C THR A 46 -24.74 -18.53 22.91
N LEU A 47 -24.05 -17.39 22.76
CA LEU A 47 -23.34 -16.73 23.86
C LEU A 47 -24.26 -15.91 24.76
N GLY A 48 -25.31 -15.29 24.20
CA GLY A 48 -26.31 -14.53 24.95
C GLY A 48 -27.05 -15.41 25.97
N GLY A 49 -27.46 -16.61 25.55
CA GLY A 49 -28.07 -17.60 26.44
C GLY A 49 -27.14 -18.08 27.57
N LEU A 50 -25.83 -18.05 27.36
CA LEU A 50 -24.82 -18.49 28.34
C LEU A 50 -24.49 -17.42 29.38
N LEU A 51 -24.57 -16.14 28.98
CA LEU A 51 -24.26 -14.98 29.80
C LEU A 51 -25.50 -14.34 30.46
N GLY A 52 -26.69 -14.89 30.19
CA GLY A 52 -27.96 -14.39 30.76
C GLY A 52 -28.46 -13.08 30.14
N PHE A 53 -27.91 -12.68 28.99
CA PHE A 53 -28.39 -11.53 28.23
C PHE A 53 -29.35 -12.03 27.15
N GLU A 54 -30.63 -11.67 27.25
CA GLU A 54 -31.63 -12.04 26.26
C GLU A 54 -31.91 -10.92 25.25
N GLY A 55 -32.21 -11.33 24.02
CA GLY A 55 -32.76 -10.47 22.99
C GLY A 55 -31.74 -9.56 22.29
N VAL A 56 -32.23 -8.40 21.84
CA VAL A 56 -31.55 -7.47 20.92
C VAL A 56 -30.22 -6.95 21.49
N VAL A 57 -30.11 -6.81 22.81
CA VAL A 57 -28.91 -6.29 23.48
C VAL A 57 -27.74 -7.27 23.37
N ALA A 58 -27.98 -8.57 23.59
CA ALA A 58 -26.94 -9.59 23.48
C ALA A 58 -26.39 -9.69 22.05
N LEU A 59 -27.28 -9.59 21.06
CA LEU A 59 -26.91 -9.60 19.65
C LEU A 59 -26.12 -8.35 19.26
N ALA A 60 -26.54 -7.16 19.72
CA ALA A 60 -25.81 -5.93 19.48
C ALA A 60 -24.39 -5.97 20.07
N VAL A 61 -24.23 -6.46 21.30
CA VAL A 61 -22.93 -6.57 21.97
C VAL A 61 -22.02 -7.56 21.23
N THR A 62 -22.53 -8.73 20.87
CA THR A 62 -21.73 -9.79 20.22
C THR A 62 -21.31 -9.41 18.80
N VAL A 63 -22.17 -8.72 18.04
CA VAL A 63 -21.81 -8.14 16.74
C VAL A 63 -20.74 -7.05 16.89
N ALA A 64 -20.87 -6.16 17.86
CA ALA A 64 -19.89 -5.10 18.09
C ALA A 64 -18.52 -5.66 18.49
N VAL A 65 -18.50 -6.63 19.42
CA VAL A 65 -17.26 -7.32 19.83
C VAL A 65 -16.66 -8.09 18.66
N GLY A 66 -17.48 -8.81 17.89
CA GLY A 66 -17.04 -9.52 16.69
C GLY A 66 -16.42 -8.59 15.66
N ALA A 67 -17.04 -7.44 15.39
CA ALA A 67 -16.51 -6.45 14.45
C ALA A 67 -15.16 -5.88 14.92
N ILE A 68 -15.03 -5.53 16.20
CA ILE A 68 -13.76 -5.04 16.77
C ILE A 68 -12.68 -6.13 16.68
N ALA A 69 -12.99 -7.35 17.09
CA ALA A 69 -12.07 -8.48 17.01
C ALA A 69 -11.65 -8.76 15.56
N GLY A 70 -12.58 -8.68 14.61
CA GLY A 70 -12.32 -8.80 13.18
C GLY A 70 -11.37 -7.73 12.67
N VAL A 71 -11.60 -6.45 13.00
CA VAL A 71 -10.68 -5.35 12.63
C VAL A 71 -9.27 -5.64 13.14
N VAL A 72 -9.13 -6.01 14.42
CA VAL A 72 -7.84 -6.31 15.05
C VAL A 72 -7.15 -7.49 14.37
N ALA A 73 -7.89 -8.58 14.12
CA ALA A 73 -7.37 -9.77 13.45
C ALA A 73 -6.89 -9.45 12.02
N THR A 74 -7.66 -8.67 11.28
CA THR A 74 -7.31 -8.32 9.89
C THR A 74 -6.11 -7.37 9.83
N TYR A 75 -5.96 -6.49 10.82
CA TYR A 75 -4.76 -5.67 10.96
C TYR A 75 -3.50 -6.51 11.22
N ALA A 76 -3.61 -7.56 12.06
CA ALA A 76 -2.51 -8.50 12.27
C ALA A 76 -2.15 -9.27 10.98
N LEU A 77 -3.15 -9.71 10.21
CA LEU A 77 -2.94 -10.35 8.90
C LEU A 77 -2.28 -9.42 7.89
N LEU A 78 -2.63 -8.13 7.89
CA LEU A 78 -2.01 -7.14 7.02
C LEU A 78 -0.51 -6.99 7.33
N SER A 79 -0.16 -6.98 8.62
CA SER A 79 1.23 -6.93 9.07
C SER A 79 2.00 -8.19 8.65
N LEU A 80 1.38 -9.38 8.75
CA LEU A 80 1.95 -10.64 8.29
C LEU A 80 2.17 -10.66 6.77
N ALA A 81 1.19 -10.18 5.99
CA ALA A 81 1.29 -10.10 4.54
C ALA A 81 2.44 -9.19 4.10
N ILE A 82 2.60 -8.03 4.76
CA ILE A 82 3.72 -7.11 4.50
C ILE A 82 5.05 -7.78 4.84
N ALA A 83 5.14 -8.44 5.99
CA ALA A 83 6.34 -9.17 6.38
C ALA A 83 6.71 -10.26 5.37
N ALA A 84 5.73 -11.02 4.85
CA ALA A 84 5.96 -12.05 3.84
C ALA A 84 6.50 -11.46 2.52
N VAL A 85 5.92 -10.36 2.03
CA VAL A 85 6.42 -9.68 0.82
C VAL A 85 7.83 -9.12 1.05
N SER A 86 8.06 -8.46 2.18
CA SER A 86 9.38 -7.92 2.55
C SER A 86 10.43 -9.02 2.76
N PHE A 87 10.03 -10.21 3.22
CA PHE A 87 10.89 -11.38 3.30
C PHE A 87 11.34 -11.84 1.91
N VAL A 88 10.40 -12.01 0.98
CA VAL A 88 10.69 -12.46 -0.39
C VAL A 88 11.60 -11.47 -1.10
N VAL A 89 11.24 -10.19 -1.08
CA VAL A 89 12.03 -9.12 -1.73
C VAL A 89 13.41 -9.01 -1.09
N GLY A 90 13.51 -9.02 0.24
CA GLY A 90 14.80 -8.90 0.91
C GLY A 90 15.71 -10.11 0.75
N THR A 91 15.15 -11.32 0.72
CA THR A 91 15.92 -12.55 0.43
C THR A 91 16.50 -12.47 -0.98
N PHE A 92 15.68 -12.06 -1.96
CA PHE A 92 16.12 -11.90 -3.33
C PHE A 92 17.23 -10.85 -3.47
N LEU A 93 17.03 -9.65 -2.88
CA LEU A 93 18.05 -8.60 -2.89
C LEU A 93 19.32 -9.02 -2.13
N GLY A 94 19.18 -9.77 -1.02
CA GLY A 94 20.28 -10.34 -0.27
C GLY A 94 21.11 -11.31 -1.13
N LEU A 95 20.47 -12.19 -1.89
CA LEU A 95 21.17 -13.07 -2.84
C LEU A 95 21.96 -12.27 -3.89
N VAL A 96 21.35 -11.27 -4.51
CA VAL A 96 21.99 -10.45 -5.55
C VAL A 96 23.16 -9.64 -4.99
N ALA A 97 23.02 -9.07 -3.79
CA ALA A 97 24.04 -8.23 -3.18
C ALA A 97 25.23 -9.04 -2.61
N ILE A 98 24.97 -10.24 -2.08
CA ILE A 98 26.00 -11.10 -1.48
C ILE A 98 26.74 -11.92 -2.54
N ALA A 99 26.08 -12.28 -3.65
CA ALA A 99 26.66 -13.07 -4.72
C ALA A 99 28.06 -12.59 -5.15
N PRO A 100 28.34 -11.29 -5.43
CA PRO A 100 29.67 -10.83 -5.83
C PRO A 100 30.70 -10.81 -4.69
N VAL A 101 30.27 -10.69 -3.43
CA VAL A 101 31.16 -10.61 -2.26
C VAL A 101 31.64 -11.99 -1.82
N LEU A 102 30.78 -13.01 -1.95
CA LEU A 102 31.08 -14.39 -1.55
C LEU A 102 31.65 -15.26 -2.67
N VAL A 103 31.97 -14.69 -3.85
CA VAL A 103 32.61 -15.42 -4.98
C VAL A 103 33.91 -16.11 -4.56
N ASN A 104 34.64 -15.55 -3.58
CA ASN A 104 35.88 -16.12 -3.04
C ASN A 104 35.71 -16.82 -1.67
N GLY A 105 34.48 -16.94 -1.17
CA GLY A 105 34.15 -17.55 0.13
C GLY A 105 33.46 -18.91 0.00
N PRO A 106 33.08 -19.55 1.12
CA PRO A 106 32.32 -20.80 1.09
C PRO A 106 30.94 -20.53 0.49
N GLY A 107 30.71 -20.95 -0.76
CA GLY A 107 29.44 -20.71 -1.48
C GLY A 107 28.18 -21.20 -0.74
N PHE A 108 28.34 -22.13 0.22
CA PHE A 108 27.26 -22.56 1.11
C PHE A 108 26.72 -21.44 2.02
N LEU A 109 27.50 -20.40 2.35
CA LEU A 109 27.06 -19.30 3.22
C LEU A 109 26.16 -18.29 2.50
N VAL A 110 26.07 -18.30 1.17
CA VAL A 110 25.27 -17.33 0.41
C VAL A 110 23.78 -17.44 0.75
N TYR A 111 23.25 -18.67 0.77
CA TYR A 111 21.84 -18.94 1.05
C TYR A 111 21.40 -18.60 2.48
N PRO A 112 22.10 -19.02 3.56
CA PRO A 112 21.69 -18.68 4.92
C PRO A 112 21.83 -17.18 5.21
N VAL A 113 22.84 -16.50 4.67
CA VAL A 113 22.98 -15.05 4.88
C VAL A 113 21.89 -14.29 4.13
N ALA A 114 21.54 -14.68 2.91
CA ALA A 114 20.42 -14.07 2.19
C ALA A 114 19.08 -14.29 2.90
N LEU A 115 18.84 -15.48 3.46
CA LEU A 115 17.67 -15.75 4.30
C LEU A 115 17.64 -14.86 5.55
N LEU A 116 18.78 -14.63 6.20
CA LEU A 116 18.87 -13.72 7.35
C LEU A 116 18.58 -12.26 6.95
N ILE A 117 19.05 -11.82 5.77
CA ILE A 117 18.69 -10.51 5.24
C ILE A 117 17.19 -10.43 4.99
N GLY A 118 16.60 -11.45 4.36
CA GLY A 118 15.15 -11.55 4.18
C GLY A 118 14.37 -11.49 5.49
N LEU A 119 14.85 -12.16 6.53
CA LEU A 119 14.24 -12.10 7.86
C LEU A 119 14.33 -10.70 8.45
N GLY A 120 15.48 -10.04 8.31
CA GLY A 120 15.71 -8.67 8.75
C GLY A 120 14.81 -7.67 8.03
N THR A 121 14.65 -7.81 6.72
CA THR A 121 13.76 -6.95 5.92
C THR A 121 12.29 -7.22 6.22
N ALA A 122 11.91 -8.47 6.49
CA ALA A 122 10.56 -8.82 6.94
C ALA A 122 10.21 -8.13 8.26
N PHE A 123 11.15 -8.18 9.21
CA PHE A 123 11.02 -7.52 10.50
C PHE A 123 10.95 -5.99 10.36
N LEU A 124 11.80 -5.41 9.52
CA LEU A 124 11.75 -3.99 9.19
C LEU A 124 10.42 -3.60 8.52
N GLY A 125 9.92 -4.44 7.61
CA GLY A 125 8.63 -4.26 6.94
C GLY A 125 7.46 -4.28 7.93
N MET A 126 7.53 -5.17 8.92
CA MET A 126 6.56 -5.25 10.01
C MET A 126 6.58 -4.00 10.89
N ILE A 127 7.76 -3.53 11.31
CA ILE A 127 7.91 -2.31 12.13
C ILE A 127 7.49 -1.07 11.34
N MET A 128 7.90 -0.97 10.07
CA MET A 128 7.66 0.19 9.22
C MET A 128 6.43 0.00 8.33
N THR A 129 5.42 -0.74 8.79
CA THR A 129 4.19 -1.10 8.06
C THR A 129 3.60 0.11 7.31
N LYS A 130 3.53 1.27 7.96
CA LYS A 130 2.99 2.50 7.34
C LYS A 130 3.84 2.99 6.16
N SER A 131 5.17 3.04 6.31
CA SER A 131 6.09 3.50 5.27
C SER A 131 6.14 2.50 4.10
N THR A 132 6.21 1.20 4.40
CA THR A 132 6.21 0.13 3.39
C THR A 132 4.93 0.18 2.56
N MET A 133 3.77 0.37 3.18
CA MET A 133 2.49 0.48 2.48
C MET A 133 2.44 1.71 1.57
N ILE A 134 2.97 2.85 2.01
CA ILE A 134 3.09 4.05 1.19
C ILE A 134 3.98 3.78 -0.03
N LEU A 135 5.14 3.16 0.16
CA LEU A 135 6.06 2.85 -0.94
C LEU A 135 5.44 1.86 -1.93
N VAL A 136 4.86 0.76 -1.45
CA VAL A 136 4.25 -0.27 -2.31
C VAL A 136 3.07 0.30 -3.10
N THR A 137 2.18 1.06 -2.46
CA THR A 137 1.01 1.62 -3.16
C THR A 137 1.37 2.75 -4.10
N SER A 138 2.39 3.55 -3.77
CA SER A 138 2.92 4.57 -4.67
C SER A 138 3.61 3.95 -5.89
N ALA A 139 4.40 2.89 -5.69
CA ALA A 139 5.04 2.16 -6.78
C ALA A 139 3.99 1.52 -7.70
N ALA A 140 3.05 0.77 -7.13
CA ALA A 140 1.96 0.13 -7.86
C ALA A 140 1.11 1.15 -8.65
N GLY A 141 0.74 2.26 -8.01
CA GLY A 141 0.01 3.35 -8.65
C GLY A 141 0.81 3.98 -9.78
N ALA A 142 2.11 4.22 -9.58
CA ALA A 142 2.99 4.79 -10.59
C ALA A 142 3.08 3.89 -11.83
N THR A 143 3.28 2.58 -11.66
CA THR A 143 3.29 1.60 -12.77
C THR A 143 2.02 1.61 -13.61
N LEU A 144 0.86 1.70 -12.95
CA LEU A 144 -0.43 1.66 -13.63
C LEU A 144 -0.73 2.98 -14.35
N VAL A 145 -0.37 4.10 -13.75
CA VAL A 145 -0.56 5.44 -14.34
C VAL A 145 0.42 5.69 -15.48
N SER A 146 1.68 5.26 -15.34
CA SER A 146 2.68 5.34 -16.42
C SER A 146 2.42 4.37 -17.56
N ARG A 147 1.49 3.41 -17.37
CA ARG A 147 1.23 2.27 -18.26
C ARG A 147 2.50 1.44 -18.52
N SER A 148 3.38 1.38 -17.52
CA SER A 148 4.58 0.55 -17.57
C SER A 148 4.25 -0.95 -17.57
N VAL A 149 3.07 -1.32 -17.06
CA VAL A 149 2.49 -2.65 -17.16
C VAL A 149 1.06 -2.52 -17.68
N THR A 150 0.74 -3.25 -18.74
CA THR A 150 -0.55 -3.20 -19.44
C THR A 150 -1.35 -4.49 -19.23
N VAL A 151 -2.63 -4.48 -19.62
CA VAL A 151 -3.49 -5.68 -19.59
C VAL A 151 -2.91 -6.80 -20.45
N ALA A 152 -2.28 -6.45 -21.58
CA ALA A 152 -1.65 -7.42 -22.47
C ALA A 152 -0.52 -8.18 -21.76
N ASP A 153 0.24 -7.48 -20.92
CA ASP A 153 1.36 -8.05 -20.18
C ASP A 153 0.89 -9.01 -19.09
N PHE A 154 -0.19 -8.66 -18.38
CA PHE A 154 -0.83 -9.58 -17.41
C PHE A 154 -1.41 -10.82 -18.09
N THR A 155 -2.03 -10.67 -19.27
CA THR A 155 -2.56 -11.82 -20.01
C THR A 155 -1.46 -12.71 -20.56
N ALA A 156 -0.35 -12.13 -21.04
CA ALA A 156 0.81 -12.87 -21.51
C ALA A 156 1.50 -13.61 -20.37
N ALA A 157 1.71 -12.95 -19.22
CA ALA A 157 2.30 -13.56 -18.04
C ALA A 157 1.46 -14.75 -17.50
N GLY A 158 0.13 -14.62 -17.52
CA GLY A 158 -0.77 -15.70 -17.13
C GLY A 158 -0.80 -16.88 -18.12
N ALA A 159 -0.67 -16.60 -19.42
CA ALA A 159 -0.67 -17.63 -20.45
C ALA A 159 0.65 -18.40 -20.53
N GLU A 160 1.77 -17.71 -20.34
CA GLU A 160 3.11 -18.28 -20.46
C GLU A 160 3.69 -18.75 -19.11
N LEU A 161 3.01 -18.46 -17.99
CA LEU A 161 3.52 -18.66 -16.63
C LEU A 161 4.93 -18.07 -16.44
N ALA A 162 5.18 -16.94 -17.10
CA ALA A 162 6.46 -16.24 -17.12
C ALA A 162 6.30 -14.81 -16.60
N LEU A 163 7.30 -14.33 -15.85
CA LEU A 163 7.29 -12.98 -15.25
C LEU A 163 7.90 -11.91 -16.15
N ASP A 164 8.59 -12.30 -17.23
CA ASP A 164 9.24 -11.36 -18.16
C ASP A 164 8.31 -10.25 -18.69
N PRO A 165 7.04 -10.52 -19.05
CA PRO A 165 6.13 -9.46 -19.51
C PRO A 165 5.83 -8.40 -18.44
N LEU A 166 5.98 -8.75 -17.16
CA LEU A 166 5.72 -7.86 -16.02
C LEU A 166 6.96 -7.05 -15.61
N LEU A 167 8.12 -7.30 -16.24
CA LEU A 167 9.33 -6.53 -16.00
C LEU A 167 9.22 -5.19 -16.73
N PHE A 168 9.30 -4.10 -15.97
CA PHE A 168 9.27 -2.74 -16.51
C PHE A 168 10.50 -1.96 -16.05
N ASP A 169 10.85 -0.94 -16.84
CA ASP A 169 11.99 -0.07 -16.53
C ASP A 169 11.67 0.86 -15.35
N VAL A 170 12.23 0.53 -14.19
CA VAL A 170 12.14 1.33 -12.95
C VAL A 170 12.96 2.63 -13.02
N THR A 171 13.82 2.80 -14.02
CA THR A 171 14.61 4.02 -14.23
C THR A 171 13.91 5.03 -15.15
N ALA A 172 12.77 4.65 -15.73
CA ALA A 172 11.97 5.52 -16.57
C ALA A 172 11.63 6.84 -15.83
N PRO A 173 11.93 8.01 -16.40
CA PRO A 173 11.74 9.30 -15.72
C PRO A 173 10.30 9.54 -15.29
N LEU A 174 9.33 9.09 -16.08
CA LEU A 174 7.91 9.21 -15.78
C LEU A 174 7.49 8.36 -14.57
N PHE A 175 8.00 7.12 -14.49
CA PHE A 175 7.76 6.24 -13.34
C PHE A 175 8.34 6.84 -12.06
N LEU A 176 9.61 7.27 -12.10
CA LEU A 176 10.29 7.87 -10.95
C LEU A 176 9.59 9.17 -10.49
N GLY A 177 9.17 10.02 -11.44
CA GLY A 177 8.44 11.24 -11.15
C GLY A 177 7.10 10.96 -10.47
N LEU A 178 6.31 10.02 -11.01
CA LEU A 178 5.02 9.62 -10.42
C LEU A 178 5.22 8.94 -9.06
N PHE A 179 6.18 8.04 -8.94
CA PHE A 179 6.51 7.36 -7.69
C PHE A 179 6.88 8.34 -6.59
N ALA A 180 7.82 9.27 -6.86
CA ALA A 180 8.21 10.30 -5.91
C ALA A 180 7.01 11.18 -5.51
N LEU A 181 6.18 11.57 -6.48
CA LEU A 181 4.98 12.36 -6.24
C LEU A 181 3.95 11.62 -5.38
N GLY A 182 3.74 10.32 -5.62
CA GLY A 182 2.89 9.45 -4.81
C GLY A 182 3.39 9.33 -3.37
N VAL A 183 4.68 9.05 -3.20
CA VAL A 183 5.34 8.97 -1.89
C VAL A 183 5.17 10.28 -1.12
N LEU A 184 5.54 11.41 -1.74
CA LEU A 184 5.42 12.74 -1.12
C LEU A 184 3.96 13.06 -0.76
N SER A 185 3.01 12.69 -1.61
CA SER A 185 1.58 12.92 -1.35
C SER A 185 1.05 12.11 -0.17
N GLN A 186 1.35 10.81 -0.14
CA GLN A 186 0.87 9.93 0.91
C GLN A 186 1.57 10.17 2.26
N PHE A 187 2.82 10.64 2.27
CA PHE A 187 3.47 11.15 3.49
C PHE A 187 2.92 12.50 3.97
N GLY A 188 2.07 13.16 3.18
CA GLY A 188 1.34 14.37 3.58
C GLY A 188 2.01 15.69 3.20
N LEU A 189 2.97 15.70 2.28
CA LEU A 189 3.65 16.93 1.84
C LEU A 189 2.68 17.95 1.23
N PHE A 190 1.62 17.48 0.55
CA PHE A 190 0.54 18.33 0.01
C PHE A 190 -0.53 18.71 1.04
N LYS A 191 -0.58 18.05 2.20
CA LYS A 191 -1.58 18.31 3.27
C LYS A 191 -1.16 19.41 4.25
N LEU A 192 0.12 19.79 4.27
CA LEU A 192 0.70 20.64 5.31
C LEU A 192 1.06 22.07 4.85
N GLY A 193 0.52 22.55 3.72
CA GLY A 193 0.83 23.91 3.23
C GLY A 193 2.33 24.13 2.97
N TYR A 194 3.13 23.07 2.87
CA TYR A 194 4.55 23.15 2.52
C TYR A 194 4.72 23.64 1.09
N VAL A 195 3.82 23.25 0.19
CA VAL A 195 3.80 23.76 -1.18
C VAL A 195 3.46 25.25 -1.19
N THR A 196 2.48 25.71 -0.40
CA THR A 196 2.19 27.15 -0.26
C THR A 196 3.31 27.92 0.44
N LYS A 197 4.04 27.31 1.41
CA LYS A 197 5.23 27.91 2.01
C LYS A 197 6.43 27.96 1.06
N LEU A 198 6.67 26.91 0.28
CA LEU A 198 7.74 26.86 -0.74
C LEU A 198 7.46 27.84 -1.88
N VAL A 199 6.21 27.89 -2.35
CA VAL A 199 5.75 28.88 -3.33
C VAL A 199 5.81 30.29 -2.74
N GLY A 200 5.48 30.48 -1.46
CA GLY A 200 5.62 31.76 -0.77
C GLY A 200 7.08 32.23 -0.55
N LEU A 201 8.05 31.31 -0.63
CA LEU A 201 9.48 31.59 -0.56
C LEU A 201 10.12 31.87 -1.92
N LEU A 202 9.41 31.56 -3.02
CA LEU A 202 9.85 31.88 -4.39
C LEU A 202 9.55 33.36 -4.69
N PRO A 203 10.58 34.20 -4.96
CA PRO A 203 10.37 35.60 -5.30
C PRO A 203 9.64 35.68 -6.65
N GLY A 204 8.35 36.01 -6.61
CA GLY A 204 7.47 36.08 -7.78
C GLY A 204 6.05 35.53 -7.57
N ALA A 205 5.78 34.79 -6.49
CA ALA A 205 4.44 34.26 -6.21
C ALA A 205 3.42 35.33 -5.74
N SER A 206 3.86 36.56 -5.47
CA SER A 206 2.99 37.69 -5.12
C SER A 206 2.20 38.27 -6.30
N VAL A 207 2.49 37.84 -7.54
CA VAL A 207 1.86 38.39 -8.76
C VAL A 207 0.43 37.87 -8.98
N PHE A 208 0.00 36.82 -8.27
CA PHE A 208 -1.37 36.30 -8.31
C PHE A 208 -2.31 36.90 -7.26
N ARG A 209 -1.88 37.92 -6.50
CA ARG A 209 -2.84 38.72 -5.73
C ARG A 209 -3.56 39.69 -6.68
N ASP A 210 -4.81 39.34 -6.88
CA ASP A 210 -5.89 40.03 -7.58
C ASP A 210 -5.70 41.57 -7.69
N ARG A 211 -5.58 42.06 -8.93
CA ARG A 211 -5.69 43.49 -9.28
C ARG A 211 -7.17 43.92 -9.23
N GLY A 212 -7.84 43.71 -8.10
CA GLY A 212 -9.26 44.01 -7.91
C GLY A 212 -9.56 45.09 -6.88
N GLU A 213 -8.59 45.48 -6.03
CA GLU A 213 -8.83 46.40 -4.89
C GLU A 213 -8.26 47.81 -5.09
N ALA A 214 -8.01 48.24 -6.34
CA ALA A 214 -7.43 49.56 -6.65
C ALA A 214 -8.39 50.57 -7.31
N GLU A 215 -9.69 50.27 -7.41
CA GLU A 215 -10.72 51.23 -7.85
C GLU A 215 -11.89 51.19 -6.86
N GLY A 216 -11.78 51.98 -5.80
CA GLY A 216 -12.84 52.05 -4.79
C GLY A 216 -12.51 52.87 -3.55
N ARG A 217 -11.79 53.99 -3.70
CA ARG A 217 -11.78 55.11 -2.74
C ARG A 217 -11.55 56.42 -3.47
#